data_AF-A0A9X1SXV5-F1
#
_entry.id   AF-A0A9X1SXV5-F1
#
_cell.length_a   1.000
_cell.length_b   1.000
_cell.length_c   1.000
_cell.angle_alpha   90.00
_cell.angle_beta   90.00
_cell.angle_gamma   90.00
#
_symmetry.space_group_name_H-M   'P 1'
#
loop_
_entity.id
_entity.type
_entity.pdbx_description
1 polymer ?
#
loop_
_entity_poly.entity_id
_entity_poly.type
_entity_poly.pdbx_seq_one_letter_code
_entity_poly.pdbx_strand_id
1 'polypeptide(L)'
;MLPPTYATVLRPGEHLSDRAVSSPNGEFSLVHQHDGNVVIYRNADGHAVWATGTNFQGDVDLGARTGRLTLRENGSLAVQDSDGIYLWQSPAQPNPAQLSLVVTDRGQALLVDGSGREVWYSPRPPEYWRVWKSVSDGHRLRRGQTLRGQSLTSANGRFTLVWDHGGQVYLREKDVGVRWLRRLEPGAGLVMDDEGSLDVRHPNGTVSSWTLAPSWQGVHECYVSDEGRITLADGSGQVLWAGEAPQGMLRDAEWPADIPERRLRSSERPEIDLSDHNEFDALVVRTDFEHPEAWARIVAELHLPMQGVPDSEPATPRLIDDPIWAGAHYEEIVSALPADAPEAVFVADSEAMSTDDRGLLAVHAERLLNPEEFAEDFDPDEVPEAFRIEARQAELMTVNLALANSDFEDWVHQGIDLSA
;
A
#
# COMPACT_ATOMS: atom_id res chain seq x y z
N MET A 1 -14.20 12.27 26.01
CA MET A 1 -14.21 12.13 24.54
C MET A 1 -15.46 11.37 24.14
N LEU A 2 -16.16 11.79 23.09
CA LEU A 2 -17.26 10.99 22.52
C LEU A 2 -16.69 9.67 21.96
N PRO A 3 -17.46 8.56 22.03
CA PRO A 3 -17.04 7.31 21.39
C PRO A 3 -16.84 7.56 19.88
N PRO A 4 -15.87 6.87 19.24
CA PRO A 4 -15.70 6.98 17.79
C PRO A 4 -16.99 6.58 17.09
N THR A 5 -17.44 7.42 16.17
CA THR A 5 -18.42 7.04 15.15
C THR A 5 -17.76 6.14 14.12
N TYR A 6 -18.52 5.17 13.60
CA TYR A 6 -18.02 4.16 12.70
C TYR A 6 -19.07 3.78 11.63
N ALA A 7 -18.58 3.27 10.51
CA ALA A 7 -19.40 2.67 9.45
C ALA A 7 -19.24 1.15 9.50
N THR A 8 -20.34 0.40 9.39
CA THR A 8 -20.29 -1.06 9.28
C THR A 8 -19.80 -1.46 7.89
N VAL A 9 -18.73 -2.25 7.86
CA VAL A 9 -18.13 -2.80 6.64
C VAL A 9 -18.71 -4.19 6.35
N LEU A 10 -18.64 -5.11 7.32
CA LEU A 10 -19.10 -6.51 7.17
C LEU A 10 -19.78 -7.04 8.43
N ARG A 11 -20.76 -7.91 8.24
CA ARG A 11 -21.32 -8.83 9.24
C ARG A 11 -20.80 -10.26 9.01
N PRO A 12 -21.00 -11.19 9.96
CA PRO A 12 -20.53 -12.56 9.83
C PRO A 12 -21.17 -13.22 8.60
N GLY A 13 -20.33 -13.85 7.76
CA GLY A 13 -20.71 -14.44 6.47
C GLY A 13 -20.69 -13.46 5.30
N GLU A 14 -20.54 -12.15 5.53
CA GLU A 14 -20.40 -11.16 4.46
C GLU A 14 -18.94 -11.03 3.99
N HIS A 15 -18.79 -10.54 2.76
CA HIS A 15 -17.50 -10.28 2.15
C HIS A 15 -17.46 -8.94 1.39
N LEU A 16 -16.26 -8.38 1.30
CA LEU A 16 -15.91 -7.20 0.52
C LEU A 16 -14.90 -7.61 -0.55
N SER A 17 -15.18 -7.27 -1.81
CA SER A 17 -14.28 -7.41 -2.96
C SER A 17 -14.40 -6.13 -3.79
N ASP A 18 -13.30 -5.59 -4.33
CA ASP A 18 -13.13 -4.35 -5.15
C ASP A 18 -14.03 -3.17 -4.80
N ARG A 19 -14.18 -2.93 -3.51
CA ARG A 19 -15.04 -1.85 -3.00
C ARG A 19 -14.37 -1.19 -1.83
N ALA A 20 -14.76 0.07 -1.61
CA ALA A 20 -14.38 0.86 -0.47
C ALA A 20 -15.59 1.11 0.44
N VAL A 21 -15.35 1.16 1.75
CA VAL A 21 -16.31 1.67 2.74
C VAL A 21 -15.65 2.82 3.48
N SER A 22 -16.26 4.01 3.39
CA SER A 22 -15.77 5.22 4.05
C SER A 22 -16.22 5.30 5.50
N SER A 23 -15.39 5.88 6.35
CA SER A 23 -15.78 6.29 7.70
C SER A 23 -16.88 7.37 7.64
N PRO A 24 -17.74 7.49 8.68
CA PRO A 24 -18.81 8.48 8.70
C PRO A 24 -18.38 9.93 8.43
N ASN A 25 -17.17 10.32 8.83
CA ASN A 25 -16.60 11.63 8.55
C ASN A 25 -15.98 11.77 7.16
N GLY A 26 -15.87 10.67 6.40
CA GLY A 26 -15.28 10.61 5.07
C GLY A 26 -13.75 10.77 5.04
N GLU A 27 -13.07 10.80 6.19
CA GLU A 27 -11.61 10.98 6.25
C GLU A 27 -10.83 9.70 5.98
N PHE A 28 -11.45 8.53 6.19
CA PHE A 28 -10.81 7.24 5.97
C PHE A 28 -11.67 6.34 5.10
N SER A 29 -11.04 5.47 4.31
CA SER A 29 -11.74 4.41 3.58
C SER A 29 -11.03 3.09 3.78
N LEU A 30 -11.76 2.03 4.15
CA LEU A 30 -11.28 0.66 4.02
C LEU A 30 -11.57 0.19 2.59
N VAL A 31 -10.53 -0.14 1.85
CA VAL A 31 -10.56 -0.48 0.43
C VAL A 31 -10.06 -1.91 0.25
N HIS A 32 -10.84 -2.75 -0.42
CA HIS A 32 -10.31 -3.97 -1.04
C HIS A 32 -9.85 -3.60 -2.43
N GLN A 33 -8.54 -3.64 -2.66
CA GLN A 33 -7.88 -3.25 -3.90
C GLN A 33 -7.99 -4.37 -4.95
N HIS A 34 -7.63 -4.05 -6.19
CA HIS A 34 -7.68 -5.00 -7.30
C HIS A 34 -6.54 -6.02 -7.26
N ASP A 35 -5.42 -5.66 -6.62
CA ASP A 35 -4.26 -6.52 -6.39
C ASP A 35 -4.50 -7.56 -5.28
N GLY A 36 -5.68 -7.52 -4.64
CA GLY A 36 -6.05 -8.41 -3.54
C GLY A 36 -5.74 -7.87 -2.15
N ASN A 37 -5.07 -6.72 -2.05
CA ASN A 37 -4.75 -6.12 -0.77
C ASN A 37 -5.98 -5.43 -0.13
N VAL A 38 -6.01 -5.39 1.19
CA VAL A 38 -6.98 -4.61 1.95
C VAL A 38 -6.26 -3.51 2.70
N VAL A 39 -6.63 -2.27 2.40
CA VAL A 39 -5.93 -1.09 2.87
C VAL A 39 -6.92 -0.09 3.46
N ILE A 40 -6.59 0.51 4.60
CA ILE A 40 -7.24 1.74 5.05
C ILE A 40 -6.42 2.92 4.55
N TYR A 41 -7.07 3.77 3.76
CA TYR A 41 -6.48 5.01 3.30
C TYR A 41 -7.00 6.19 4.11
N ARG A 42 -6.11 7.14 4.39
CA ARG A 42 -6.50 8.52 4.67
C ARG A 42 -6.86 9.17 3.34
N ASN A 43 -8.12 9.55 3.22
CA ASN A 43 -8.68 10.03 1.96
C ASN A 43 -8.12 11.40 1.54
N ALA A 44 -7.61 12.19 2.49
CA ALA A 44 -7.11 13.54 2.23
C ALA A 44 -5.87 13.58 1.32
N ASP A 45 -5.02 12.57 1.43
CA ASP A 45 -3.73 12.50 0.72
C ASP A 45 -3.42 11.11 0.15
N GLY A 46 -4.33 10.15 0.31
CA GLY A 46 -4.15 8.79 -0.18
C GLY A 46 -3.09 8.01 0.60
N HIS A 47 -2.73 8.45 1.80
CA HIS A 47 -1.76 7.76 2.63
C HIS A 47 -2.37 6.48 3.20
N ALA A 48 -1.72 5.33 2.95
CA ALA A 48 -2.11 4.05 3.55
C ALA A 48 -1.79 4.09 5.05
N VAL A 49 -2.82 4.10 5.89
CA VAL A 49 -2.65 4.10 7.35
C VAL A 49 -2.60 2.69 7.94
N TRP A 50 -3.08 1.69 7.18
CA TRP A 50 -2.98 0.28 7.51
C TRP A 50 -3.19 -0.57 6.27
N ALA A 51 -2.49 -1.70 6.15
CA ALA A 51 -2.66 -2.66 5.05
C ALA A 51 -2.53 -4.09 5.56
N THR A 52 -3.13 -5.05 4.84
CA THR A 52 -2.98 -6.48 5.12
C THR A 52 -1.73 -7.11 4.50
N GLY A 53 -1.11 -6.46 3.51
CA GLY A 53 0.04 -7.01 2.77
C GLY A 53 -0.32 -8.18 1.83
N THR A 54 -1.55 -8.23 1.33
CA THR A 54 -2.07 -9.36 0.54
C THR A 54 -2.19 -9.01 -0.95
N ASN A 55 -1.31 -8.18 -1.48
CA ASN A 55 -1.25 -7.81 -2.90
C ASN A 55 -0.70 -8.97 -3.79
N PHE A 56 -1.47 -10.05 -3.93
CA PHE A 56 -1.09 -11.27 -4.67
C PHE A 56 -1.34 -11.20 -6.18
N GLN A 57 -2.07 -10.19 -6.68
CA GLN A 57 -2.31 -9.97 -8.11
C GLN A 57 -1.47 -8.82 -8.66
N GLY A 58 -0.77 -9.07 -9.77
CA GLY A 58 -0.10 -8.04 -10.56
C GLY A 58 -1.06 -7.22 -11.43
N ASP A 59 -0.56 -6.11 -11.98
CA ASP A 59 -1.28 -5.02 -12.66
C ASP A 59 -2.03 -5.40 -13.98
N VAL A 60 -2.17 -6.70 -14.29
CA VAL A 60 -2.50 -7.18 -15.65
C VAL A 60 -3.60 -8.22 -15.78
N ASP A 61 -4.23 -8.71 -14.71
CA ASP A 61 -5.27 -9.74 -14.86
C ASP A 61 -6.67 -9.29 -14.39
N LEU A 62 -7.26 -8.35 -15.15
CA LEU A 62 -8.63 -7.86 -14.94
C LEU A 62 -9.72 -8.93 -15.20
N GLY A 63 -9.33 -10.14 -15.59
CA GLY A 63 -10.19 -11.33 -15.67
C GLY A 63 -10.09 -12.25 -14.46
N ALA A 64 -9.06 -12.08 -13.61
CA ALA A 64 -8.89 -12.84 -12.38
C ALA A 64 -9.82 -12.30 -11.28
N ARG A 65 -10.31 -13.19 -10.42
CA ARG A 65 -11.10 -12.78 -9.25
C ARG A 65 -10.15 -12.15 -8.26
N THR A 66 -10.33 -10.90 -7.88
CA THR A 66 -9.42 -10.14 -7.00
C THR A 66 -9.34 -10.64 -5.54
N GLY A 67 -9.94 -11.78 -5.22
CA GLY A 67 -10.06 -12.28 -3.85
C GLY A 67 -11.20 -11.60 -3.08
N ARG A 68 -11.18 -11.78 -1.76
CA ARG A 68 -12.19 -11.18 -0.87
C ARG A 68 -11.68 -11.04 0.56
N LEU A 69 -12.05 -9.92 1.18
CA LEU A 69 -12.08 -9.79 2.64
C LEU A 69 -13.39 -10.39 3.16
N THR A 70 -13.32 -11.33 4.11
CA THR A 70 -14.50 -12.00 4.67
C THR A 70 -14.47 -11.94 6.20
N LEU A 71 -15.59 -11.57 6.82
CA LEU A 71 -15.80 -11.84 8.24
C LEU A 71 -16.41 -13.24 8.38
N ARG A 72 -15.57 -14.23 8.70
CA ARG A 72 -15.94 -15.64 8.74
C ARG A 72 -16.94 -15.94 9.85
N GLU A 73 -17.69 -17.03 9.72
CA GLU A 73 -18.66 -17.49 10.72
C GLU A 73 -18.04 -17.87 12.07
N ASN A 74 -16.72 -18.12 12.11
CA ASN A 74 -15.97 -18.35 13.34
C ASN A 74 -15.45 -17.03 13.98
N GLY A 75 -15.83 -15.88 13.43
CA GLY A 75 -15.51 -14.54 13.96
C GLY A 75 -14.14 -14.02 13.56
N SER A 76 -13.40 -14.77 12.73
CA SER A 76 -12.15 -14.30 12.16
C SER A 76 -12.39 -13.40 10.97
N LEU A 77 -11.66 -12.30 10.88
CA LEU A 77 -11.48 -11.56 9.65
C LEU A 77 -10.38 -12.23 8.81
N ALA A 78 -10.59 -12.39 7.51
CA ALA A 78 -9.62 -13.05 6.64
C ALA A 78 -9.62 -12.50 5.22
N VAL A 79 -8.46 -12.48 4.57
CA VAL A 79 -8.32 -12.23 3.13
C VAL A 79 -8.12 -13.57 2.44
N GLN A 80 -8.91 -13.82 1.41
CA GLN A 80 -8.76 -14.96 0.50
C GLN A 80 -8.40 -14.50 -0.89
N ASP A 81 -7.57 -15.28 -1.59
CA ASP A 81 -7.30 -15.08 -3.00
C ASP A 81 -8.43 -15.57 -3.94
N SER A 82 -8.17 -15.53 -5.25
CA SER A 82 -9.10 -16.00 -6.30
C SER A 82 -9.48 -17.47 -6.17
N ASP A 83 -8.55 -18.28 -5.69
CA ASP A 83 -8.64 -19.74 -5.58
C ASP A 83 -9.20 -20.19 -4.22
N GLY A 84 -9.40 -19.24 -3.30
CA GLY A 84 -9.96 -19.47 -1.97
C GLY A 84 -8.91 -19.79 -0.90
N ILE A 85 -7.63 -19.61 -1.20
CA ILE A 85 -6.52 -19.73 -0.25
C ILE A 85 -6.56 -18.51 0.68
N TYR A 86 -6.41 -18.74 1.98
CA TYR A 86 -6.31 -17.67 2.96
C TYR A 86 -4.89 -17.14 3.02
N LEU A 87 -4.72 -15.87 2.67
CA LEU A 87 -3.41 -15.20 2.67
C LEU A 87 -3.14 -14.45 3.97
N TRP A 88 -4.21 -13.98 4.61
CA TRP A 88 -4.12 -13.31 5.90
C TRP A 88 -5.34 -13.64 6.75
N GLN A 89 -5.15 -13.78 8.06
CA GLN A 89 -6.24 -14.09 8.98
C GLN A 89 -5.99 -13.53 10.39
N SER A 90 -7.00 -12.89 10.98
CA SER A 90 -7.01 -12.55 12.40
C SER A 90 -7.29 -13.78 13.28
N PRO A 91 -6.97 -13.77 14.58
CA PRO A 91 -7.47 -14.78 15.50
C PRO A 91 -9.00 -14.87 15.49
N ALA A 92 -9.54 -16.09 15.63
CA ALA A 92 -10.97 -16.32 15.77
C ALA A 92 -11.52 -15.66 17.04
N GLN A 93 -12.74 -15.15 16.96
CA GLN A 93 -13.34 -14.35 18.03
C GLN A 93 -14.54 -15.07 18.65
N PRO A 94 -14.74 -14.95 19.98
CA PRO A 94 -15.89 -15.56 20.64
C PRO A 94 -17.21 -14.86 20.23
N ASN A 95 -18.31 -15.62 20.25
CA ASN A 95 -19.66 -15.15 19.89
C ASN A 95 -19.75 -14.52 18.49
N PRO A 96 -19.33 -15.24 17.44
CA PRO A 96 -19.12 -14.66 16.13
C PRO A 96 -20.38 -14.09 15.47
N ALA A 97 -21.56 -14.64 15.77
CA ALA A 97 -22.83 -14.21 15.19
C ALA A 97 -23.21 -12.74 15.51
N GLN A 98 -22.62 -12.14 16.55
CA GLN A 98 -22.90 -10.76 16.95
C GLN A 98 -21.79 -9.78 16.56
N LEU A 99 -20.76 -10.24 15.84
CA LEU A 99 -19.64 -9.40 15.46
C LEU A 99 -19.98 -8.50 14.28
N SER A 100 -19.24 -7.41 14.12
CA SER A 100 -19.23 -6.59 12.92
C SER A 100 -17.85 -6.02 12.70
N LEU A 101 -17.37 -6.06 11.45
CA LEU A 101 -16.24 -5.26 11.01
C LEU A 101 -16.72 -3.83 10.78
N VAL A 102 -16.03 -2.87 11.39
CA VAL A 102 -16.33 -1.45 11.24
C VAL A 102 -15.08 -0.65 10.92
N VAL A 103 -15.23 0.43 10.15
CA VAL A 103 -14.18 1.44 9.95
C VAL A 103 -14.54 2.69 10.75
N THR A 104 -13.60 3.17 11.55
CA THR A 104 -13.82 4.32 12.45
C THR A 104 -13.39 5.63 11.82
N ASP A 105 -13.93 6.73 12.33
CA ASP A 105 -13.47 8.11 12.03
C ASP A 105 -12.03 8.41 12.50
N ARG A 106 -11.32 7.41 13.04
CA ARG A 106 -9.91 7.50 13.44
C ARG A 106 -9.00 6.62 12.58
N GLY A 107 -9.49 6.08 11.46
CA GLY A 107 -8.68 5.29 10.53
C GLY A 107 -8.34 3.89 11.04
N GLN A 108 -9.19 3.30 11.88
CA GLN A 108 -9.03 1.93 12.37
C GLN A 108 -10.11 1.00 11.80
N ALA A 109 -9.72 -0.23 11.48
CA ALA A 109 -10.62 -1.36 11.34
C ALA A 109 -10.81 -2.02 12.71
N LEU A 110 -12.06 -2.18 13.15
CA LEU A 110 -12.39 -2.84 14.41
C LEU A 110 -13.34 -4.01 14.16
N LEU A 111 -13.15 -5.11 14.90
CA LEU A 111 -14.24 -6.04 15.16
C LEU A 111 -14.91 -5.63 16.48
N VAL A 112 -16.20 -5.33 16.41
CA VAL A 112 -17.03 -5.00 17.58
C VAL A 112 -18.06 -6.09 17.80
N ASP A 113 -18.34 -6.44 19.05
CA ASP A 113 -19.45 -7.33 19.40
C ASP A 113 -20.80 -6.60 19.46
N GLY A 114 -21.90 -7.35 19.69
CA GLY A 114 -23.26 -6.81 19.72
C GLY A 114 -23.52 -5.78 20.83
N SER A 115 -22.59 -5.64 21.79
CA SER A 115 -22.62 -4.60 22.83
C SER A 115 -21.80 -3.36 22.46
N GLY A 116 -21.08 -3.39 21.32
CA GLY A 116 -20.17 -2.34 20.87
C GLY A 116 -18.77 -2.46 21.47
N ARG A 117 -18.42 -3.58 22.13
CA ARG A 117 -17.09 -3.79 22.68
C ARG A 117 -16.14 -4.23 21.57
N GLU A 118 -14.97 -3.59 21.53
CA GLU A 118 -13.88 -3.91 20.61
C GLU A 118 -13.24 -5.25 21.01
N VAL A 119 -13.18 -6.20 20.07
CA VAL A 119 -12.59 -7.54 20.28
C VAL A 119 -11.34 -7.76 19.43
N TRP A 120 -11.18 -6.99 18.35
CA TRP A 120 -9.96 -6.91 17.55
C TRP A 120 -9.86 -5.52 16.93
N TYR A 121 -8.64 -5.05 16.69
CA TYR A 121 -8.38 -3.76 16.08
C TYR A 121 -7.12 -3.80 15.21
N SER A 122 -7.13 -3.02 14.13
CA SER A 122 -5.89 -2.58 13.48
C SER A 122 -5.18 -1.53 14.35
N PRO A 123 -3.83 -1.42 14.27
CA PRO A 123 -3.09 -0.35 14.93
C PRO A 123 -3.72 1.03 14.65
N ARG A 124 -3.71 1.90 15.66
CA ARG A 124 -4.23 3.27 15.51
C ARG A 124 -3.16 4.12 14.83
N PRO A 125 -3.48 4.88 13.76
CA PRO A 125 -2.51 5.80 13.17
C PRO A 125 -2.19 6.95 14.14
N PRO A 126 -1.00 7.58 14.04
CA PRO A 126 -0.61 8.70 14.89
C PRO A 126 -1.61 9.89 14.82
N GLU A 127 -1.92 10.51 15.97
CA GLU A 127 -2.92 11.60 16.08
C GLU A 127 -2.46 12.96 15.52
N TYR A 128 -1.22 13.10 15.05
CA TYR A 128 -0.73 14.36 14.49
C TYR A 128 -0.93 14.44 12.99
N TRP A 129 -2.02 15.08 12.57
CA TRP A 129 -2.16 15.62 11.22
C TRP A 129 -2.98 16.91 11.26
N ARG A 130 -2.38 18.02 10.81
CA ARG A 130 -3.09 19.31 10.69
C ARG A 130 -3.53 19.52 9.25
N VAL A 131 -4.85 19.64 9.11
CA VAL A 131 -5.62 20.36 8.08
C VAL A 131 -5.53 19.80 6.66
N TRP A 132 -6.60 19.17 6.15
CA TRP A 132 -7.32 19.54 4.90
C TRP A 132 -8.73 18.93 4.94
N LYS A 133 -9.77 19.73 4.70
CA LYS A 133 -11.18 19.31 4.59
C LYS A 133 -11.58 19.27 3.12
N SER A 134 -11.96 18.11 2.57
CA SER A 134 -13.02 17.92 1.54
C SER A 134 -12.79 16.65 0.71
N VAL A 135 -13.33 15.51 1.16
CA VAL A 135 -13.35 14.27 0.35
C VAL A 135 -14.77 13.68 0.33
N SER A 136 -15.06 12.85 -0.68
CA SER A 136 -16.40 12.31 -0.96
C SER A 136 -16.94 11.37 0.14
N ASP A 137 -18.27 11.26 0.26
CA ASP A 137 -18.94 10.40 1.26
C ASP A 137 -19.09 8.93 0.81
N GLY A 138 -18.45 8.54 -0.30
CA GLY A 138 -18.55 7.20 -0.89
C GLY A 138 -19.83 6.95 -1.72
N HIS A 139 -20.76 7.91 -1.74
CA HIS A 139 -21.97 7.87 -2.57
C HIS A 139 -22.02 9.02 -3.57
N ARG A 140 -21.51 10.19 -3.17
CA ARG A 140 -21.51 11.41 -3.97
C ARG A 140 -20.18 12.14 -3.85
N LEU A 141 -19.70 12.62 -4.99
CA LEU A 141 -18.64 13.61 -5.10
C LEU A 141 -19.28 15.00 -5.21
N ARG A 142 -19.04 15.89 -4.24
CA ARG A 142 -19.60 17.25 -4.17
C ARG A 142 -18.53 18.30 -4.46
N ARG A 143 -18.96 19.55 -4.62
CA ARG A 143 -18.06 20.70 -4.79
C ARG A 143 -16.99 20.79 -3.71
N GLY A 144 -15.79 21.15 -4.15
CA GLY A 144 -14.57 21.16 -3.36
C GLY A 144 -13.96 19.77 -3.14
N GLN A 145 -14.68 18.68 -3.42
CA GLN A 145 -14.21 17.32 -3.11
C GLN A 145 -13.45 16.68 -4.27
N THR A 146 -12.70 15.63 -3.93
CA THR A 146 -12.00 14.78 -4.89
C THR A 146 -12.40 13.32 -4.73
N LEU A 147 -12.24 12.54 -5.81
CA LEU A 147 -12.32 11.08 -5.82
C LEU A 147 -10.96 10.55 -6.30
N ARG A 148 -10.12 10.12 -5.34
CA ARG A 148 -8.80 9.53 -5.56
C ARG A 148 -8.62 8.35 -4.61
N GLY A 149 -8.36 7.15 -5.12
CA GLY A 149 -8.27 5.97 -4.24
C GLY A 149 -9.59 5.60 -3.56
N GLN A 150 -10.71 6.01 -4.15
CA GLN A 150 -12.04 5.95 -3.57
C GLN A 150 -13.04 5.34 -4.54
N SER A 151 -14.27 5.13 -4.07
CA SER A 151 -15.35 4.66 -4.93
C SER A 151 -16.65 5.42 -4.68
N LEU A 152 -17.50 5.49 -5.71
CA LEU A 152 -18.88 5.92 -5.60
C LEU A 152 -19.78 4.71 -5.80
N THR A 153 -20.51 4.30 -4.76
CA THR A 153 -21.49 3.22 -4.85
C THR A 153 -22.90 3.78 -5.03
N SER A 154 -23.61 3.28 -6.05
CA SER A 154 -25.06 3.47 -6.23
C SER A 154 -25.87 3.14 -4.97
N ALA A 155 -27.04 3.76 -4.82
CA ALA A 155 -27.86 3.65 -3.62
C ALA A 155 -28.35 2.20 -3.38
N ASN A 156 -28.62 1.46 -4.45
CA ASN A 156 -28.97 0.05 -4.39
C ASN A 156 -27.78 -0.91 -4.19
N GLY A 157 -26.55 -0.38 -4.16
CA GLY A 157 -25.32 -1.16 -3.98
C GLY A 157 -24.90 -2.02 -5.17
N ARG A 158 -25.58 -1.92 -6.32
CA ARG A 158 -25.35 -2.77 -7.49
C ARG A 158 -24.17 -2.30 -8.33
N PHE A 159 -24.01 -0.99 -8.48
CA PHE A 159 -22.95 -0.39 -9.28
C PHE A 159 -21.97 0.37 -8.41
N THR A 160 -20.67 0.22 -8.71
CA THR A 160 -19.59 0.93 -8.03
C THR A 160 -18.64 1.51 -9.08
N LEU A 161 -18.47 2.83 -9.09
CA LEU A 161 -17.36 3.49 -9.80
C LEU A 161 -16.16 3.46 -8.86
N VAL A 162 -15.09 2.80 -9.25
CA VAL A 162 -13.84 2.75 -8.49
C VAL A 162 -12.81 3.62 -9.19
N TRP A 163 -12.11 4.42 -8.39
CA TRP A 163 -10.98 5.22 -8.80
C TRP A 163 -9.81 4.79 -7.92
N ASP A 164 -9.00 3.85 -8.37
CA ASP A 164 -7.95 3.28 -7.53
C ASP A 164 -6.68 4.12 -7.51
N HIS A 165 -5.75 3.74 -6.63
CA HIS A 165 -4.45 4.41 -6.49
C HIS A 165 -3.49 4.12 -7.65
N GLY A 166 -3.64 2.98 -8.33
CA GLY A 166 -2.82 2.55 -9.47
C GLY A 166 -3.13 3.32 -10.76
N GLY A 167 -4.04 4.29 -10.71
CA GLY A 167 -4.43 5.08 -11.88
C GLY A 167 -5.48 4.39 -12.73
N GLN A 168 -6.19 3.39 -12.22
CA GLN A 168 -7.31 2.79 -12.93
C GLN A 168 -8.62 3.40 -12.45
N VAL A 169 -9.49 3.74 -13.40
CA VAL A 169 -10.87 4.12 -13.13
C VAL A 169 -11.79 3.17 -13.88
N TYR A 170 -12.74 2.57 -13.18
CA TYR A 170 -13.64 1.59 -13.76
C TYR A 170 -15.00 1.58 -13.08
N LEU A 171 -16.04 1.26 -13.85
CA LEU A 171 -17.36 0.95 -13.31
C LEU A 171 -17.52 -0.56 -13.27
N ARG A 172 -17.91 -1.07 -12.12
CA ARG A 172 -18.29 -2.48 -11.95
C ARG A 172 -19.75 -2.63 -11.59
N GLU A 173 -20.29 -3.76 -12.00
CA GLU A 173 -21.57 -4.25 -11.55
C GLU A 173 -21.36 -5.47 -10.66
N LYS A 174 -22.01 -5.46 -9.50
CA LYS A 174 -22.01 -6.55 -8.53
C LYS A 174 -22.43 -7.85 -9.22
N ASP A 175 -21.68 -8.93 -8.96
CA ASP A 175 -21.90 -10.28 -9.49
C ASP A 175 -21.79 -10.42 -11.03
N VAL A 176 -21.47 -9.34 -11.76
CA VAL A 176 -21.29 -9.34 -13.22
C VAL A 176 -19.83 -9.01 -13.60
N GLY A 177 -19.21 -8.06 -12.93
CA GLY A 177 -17.81 -7.64 -13.19
C GLY A 177 -17.70 -6.22 -13.77
N VAL A 178 -16.53 -5.91 -14.34
CA VAL A 178 -16.20 -4.59 -14.88
C VAL A 178 -16.99 -4.32 -16.17
N ARG A 179 -17.71 -3.20 -16.20
CA ARG A 179 -18.48 -2.72 -17.37
C ARG A 179 -17.62 -1.92 -18.33
N TRP A 180 -16.68 -1.15 -17.80
CA TRP A 180 -15.65 -0.44 -18.55
C TRP A 180 -14.51 -0.07 -17.61
N LEU A 181 -13.32 0.15 -18.19
CA LEU A 181 -12.13 0.56 -17.48
C LEU A 181 -11.34 1.55 -18.33
N ARG A 182 -10.64 2.45 -17.65
CA ARG A 182 -9.62 3.32 -18.23
C ARG A 182 -8.43 3.39 -17.31
N ARG A 183 -7.24 3.28 -17.90
CA ARG A 183 -5.98 3.60 -17.23
C ARG A 183 -5.67 5.08 -17.42
N LEU A 184 -5.23 5.69 -16.34
CA LEU A 184 -4.74 7.04 -16.16
C LEU A 184 -3.35 6.94 -15.55
N GLU A 185 -2.71 8.08 -15.38
CA GLU A 185 -1.48 8.14 -14.60
C GLU A 185 -1.76 7.76 -13.12
N PRO A 186 -0.91 6.96 -12.48
CA PRO A 186 -1.03 6.67 -11.05
C PRO A 186 -1.20 7.95 -10.22
N GLY A 187 -2.11 7.95 -9.25
CA GLY A 187 -2.44 9.13 -8.46
C GLY A 187 -3.28 10.21 -9.17
N ALA A 188 -3.64 10.04 -10.44
CA ALA A 188 -4.65 10.88 -11.09
C ALA A 188 -6.00 10.74 -10.37
N GLY A 189 -6.82 11.78 -10.42
CA GLY A 189 -8.04 11.87 -9.62
C GLY A 189 -9.14 12.71 -10.21
N LEU A 190 -10.38 12.42 -9.86
CA LEU A 190 -11.51 13.28 -10.20
C LEU A 190 -11.60 14.42 -9.19
N VAL A 191 -11.78 15.66 -9.65
CA VAL A 191 -11.91 16.84 -8.82
C VAL A 191 -13.17 17.59 -9.22
N MET A 192 -14.04 17.88 -8.25
CA MET A 192 -15.14 18.82 -8.43
C MET A 192 -14.78 20.12 -7.72
N ASP A 193 -14.55 21.21 -8.45
CA ASP A 193 -14.20 22.50 -7.85
C ASP A 193 -15.42 23.21 -7.23
N ASP A 194 -15.19 24.38 -6.62
CA ASP A 194 -16.25 25.15 -5.94
C ASP A 194 -17.25 25.77 -6.93
N GLU A 195 -16.87 25.89 -8.20
CA GLU A 195 -17.69 26.37 -9.32
C GLU A 195 -18.54 25.25 -9.96
N GLY A 196 -18.23 23.98 -9.66
CA GLY A 196 -18.90 22.81 -10.18
C GLY A 196 -18.27 22.21 -11.44
N SER A 197 -17.08 22.66 -11.85
CA SER A 197 -16.30 21.97 -12.89
C SER A 197 -15.90 20.60 -12.37
N LEU A 198 -16.01 19.57 -13.23
CA LEU A 198 -15.61 18.21 -12.93
C LEU A 198 -14.46 17.81 -13.86
N ASP A 199 -13.25 17.74 -13.31
CA ASP A 199 -12.03 17.55 -14.08
C ASP A 199 -11.21 16.38 -13.56
N VAL A 200 -10.54 15.68 -14.47
CA VAL A 200 -9.53 14.69 -14.11
C VAL A 200 -8.19 15.40 -13.98
N ARG A 201 -7.57 15.32 -12.80
CA ARG A 201 -6.28 15.96 -12.53
C ARG A 201 -5.20 14.93 -12.24
N HIS A 202 -4.09 15.06 -12.97
CA HIS A 202 -2.86 14.32 -12.79
C HIS A 202 -2.15 14.71 -11.47
N PRO A 203 -1.20 13.90 -10.97
CA PRO A 203 -0.44 14.21 -9.75
C PRO A 203 0.30 15.55 -9.82
N ASN A 204 0.83 15.89 -11.00
CA ASN A 204 1.51 17.16 -11.27
C ASN A 204 0.57 18.39 -11.33
N GLY A 205 -0.73 18.19 -11.08
CA GLY A 205 -1.76 19.24 -11.06
C GLY A 205 -2.35 19.60 -12.43
N THR A 206 -1.84 19.03 -13.52
CA THR A 206 -2.39 19.25 -14.87
C THR A 206 -3.74 18.57 -15.05
N VAL A 207 -4.60 19.18 -15.86
CA VAL A 207 -5.91 18.62 -16.21
C VAL A 207 -5.75 17.67 -17.39
N SER A 208 -6.28 16.47 -17.24
CA SER A 208 -6.28 15.45 -18.29
C SER A 208 -7.13 15.90 -19.47
N SER A 209 -6.72 15.52 -20.68
CA SER A 209 -7.55 15.71 -21.89
C SER A 209 -8.75 14.77 -21.91
N TRP A 210 -8.74 13.70 -21.11
CA TRP A 210 -9.89 12.82 -20.93
C TRP A 210 -10.78 13.30 -19.79
N THR A 211 -12.10 13.16 -19.97
CA THR A 211 -13.08 13.44 -18.92
C THR A 211 -14.02 12.25 -18.69
N LEU A 212 -14.45 12.08 -17.43
CA LEU A 212 -15.46 11.10 -17.04
C LEU A 212 -16.87 11.52 -17.50
N ALA A 213 -17.16 12.82 -17.42
CA ALA A 213 -18.45 13.42 -17.75
C ALA A 213 -18.25 14.87 -18.22
N PRO A 214 -19.22 15.50 -18.89
CA PRO A 214 -19.10 16.90 -19.27
C PRO A 214 -18.82 17.80 -18.06
N SER A 215 -17.80 18.66 -18.16
CA SER A 215 -17.54 19.72 -17.19
C SER A 215 -18.44 20.92 -17.49
N TRP A 216 -19.25 21.35 -16.51
CA TRP A 216 -20.11 22.54 -16.61
C TRP A 216 -20.11 23.32 -15.30
N GLN A 217 -20.19 24.66 -15.40
CA GLN A 217 -20.53 25.47 -14.24
C GLN A 217 -21.96 25.15 -13.77
N GLY A 218 -22.14 24.97 -12.45
CA GLY A 218 -23.47 24.72 -11.87
C GLY A 218 -23.74 23.29 -11.39
N VAL A 219 -22.87 22.32 -11.68
CA VAL A 219 -22.96 20.98 -11.06
C VAL A 219 -22.64 21.09 -9.57
N HIS A 220 -23.42 20.44 -8.70
CA HIS A 220 -23.18 20.40 -7.26
C HIS A 220 -22.73 19.03 -6.77
N GLU A 221 -23.14 17.97 -7.47
CA GLU A 221 -22.79 16.60 -7.11
C GLU A 221 -22.72 15.67 -8.32
N CYS A 222 -21.81 14.70 -8.22
CA CYS A 222 -21.60 13.60 -9.15
C CYS A 222 -21.78 12.28 -8.40
N TYR A 223 -22.52 11.34 -8.98
CA TYR A 223 -22.78 10.03 -8.36
C TYR A 223 -23.07 8.95 -9.40
N VAL A 224 -23.05 7.68 -8.97
CA VAL A 224 -23.46 6.54 -9.79
C VAL A 224 -24.92 6.24 -9.50
N SER A 225 -25.78 6.24 -10.52
CA SER A 225 -27.20 5.91 -10.34
C SER A 225 -27.43 4.41 -10.19
N ASP A 226 -28.62 4.03 -9.74
CA ASP A 226 -29.06 2.63 -9.62
C ASP A 226 -29.16 1.88 -10.95
N GLU A 227 -28.99 2.59 -12.07
CA GLU A 227 -28.93 2.07 -13.43
C GLU A 227 -27.48 1.98 -13.96
N GLY A 228 -26.49 2.33 -13.14
CA GLY A 228 -25.07 2.30 -13.52
C GLY A 228 -24.61 3.48 -14.37
N ARG A 229 -25.35 4.61 -14.35
CA ARG A 229 -24.98 5.83 -15.09
C ARG A 229 -24.21 6.80 -14.20
N ILE A 230 -23.17 7.42 -14.75
CA ILE A 230 -22.55 8.58 -14.12
C ILE A 230 -23.53 9.74 -14.24
N THR A 231 -23.88 10.33 -13.11
CA THR A 231 -24.96 11.32 -13.02
C THR A 231 -24.45 12.59 -12.37
N LEU A 232 -24.68 13.73 -13.03
CA LEU A 232 -24.37 15.07 -12.55
C LEU A 232 -25.69 15.78 -12.21
N ALA A 233 -25.78 16.34 -11.01
CA ALA A 233 -26.96 17.06 -10.55
C ALA A 233 -26.62 18.43 -9.96
N ASP A 234 -27.60 19.34 -9.99
CA ASP A 234 -27.51 20.65 -9.34
C ASP A 234 -27.82 20.58 -7.83
N GLY A 235 -27.73 21.72 -7.15
CA GLY A 235 -27.96 21.81 -5.70
C GLY A 235 -29.41 21.52 -5.26
N SER A 236 -30.36 21.43 -6.19
CA SER A 236 -31.75 21.01 -5.92
C SER A 236 -31.96 19.50 -6.12
N GLY A 237 -30.94 18.79 -6.62
CA GLY A 237 -31.03 17.39 -7.02
C GLY A 237 -31.57 17.19 -8.44
N GLN A 238 -31.76 18.25 -9.23
CA GLN A 238 -32.14 18.13 -10.63
C GLN A 238 -30.97 17.51 -11.41
N VAL A 239 -31.23 16.42 -12.11
CA VAL A 239 -30.24 15.80 -13.01
C VAL A 239 -29.98 16.73 -14.19
N LEU A 240 -28.75 17.22 -14.28
CA LEU A 240 -28.26 18.03 -15.39
C LEU A 240 -27.75 17.15 -16.53
N TRP A 241 -27.14 16.01 -16.18
CA TRP A 241 -26.63 15.03 -17.12
C TRP A 241 -26.61 13.63 -16.51
N ALA A 242 -26.90 12.63 -17.32
CA ALA A 242 -26.69 11.23 -16.98
C ALA A 242 -26.26 10.47 -18.23
N GLY A 243 -25.09 9.84 -18.18
CA GLY A 243 -24.55 9.07 -19.28
C GLY A 243 -23.92 7.77 -18.83
N GLU A 244 -23.83 6.82 -19.76
CA GLU A 244 -22.83 5.78 -19.65
C GLU A 244 -21.45 6.44 -19.80
N ALA A 245 -20.43 5.93 -19.10
CA ALA A 245 -19.07 6.41 -19.29
C ALA A 245 -18.67 6.24 -20.78
N PRO A 246 -17.74 7.08 -21.29
CA PRO A 246 -17.47 7.16 -22.73
C PRO A 246 -17.20 5.78 -23.35
N GLN A 247 -18.00 5.41 -24.35
CA GLN A 247 -17.83 4.18 -25.12
C GLN A 247 -16.51 4.23 -25.89
N GLY A 248 -15.66 3.25 -25.61
CA GLY A 248 -14.36 3.04 -26.22
C GLY A 248 -13.73 1.76 -25.69
N MET A 249 -14.41 0.63 -25.89
CA MET A 249 -13.92 -0.70 -25.51
C MET A 249 -13.22 -1.33 -26.71
N LEU A 250 -11.92 -1.64 -26.53
CA LEU A 250 -11.11 -2.68 -27.18
C LEU A 250 -11.49 -3.11 -28.62
N ARG A 251 -10.64 -2.76 -29.59
CA ARG A 251 -10.06 -3.68 -30.60
C ARG A 251 -9.01 -2.95 -31.46
N ASP A 252 -7.89 -3.63 -31.68
CA ASP A 252 -6.86 -3.37 -32.68
C ASP A 252 -6.01 -2.09 -32.52
N ALA A 253 -5.11 -2.10 -31.53
CA ALA A 253 -3.80 -1.48 -31.76
C ALA A 253 -2.85 -2.63 -32.09
N GLU A 254 -2.53 -2.78 -33.38
CA GLU A 254 -1.53 -3.71 -33.87
C GLU A 254 -0.24 -3.54 -33.07
N TRP A 255 0.14 -4.64 -32.42
CA TRP A 255 1.42 -4.83 -31.76
C TRP A 255 2.53 -4.75 -32.83
N PRO A 256 3.56 -3.89 -32.70
CA PRO A 256 4.74 -4.03 -33.53
C PRO A 256 5.37 -5.39 -33.22
N ALA A 257 5.42 -6.28 -34.22
CA ALA A 257 5.86 -7.68 -34.08
C ALA A 257 7.34 -7.86 -33.68
N ASP A 258 8.09 -6.78 -33.45
CA ASP A 258 9.53 -6.80 -33.18
C ASP A 258 9.89 -6.00 -31.92
N ILE A 259 9.19 -6.23 -30.81
CA ILE A 259 9.71 -5.85 -29.50
C ILE A 259 10.46 -7.07 -28.95
N PRO A 260 11.81 -7.02 -28.83
CA PRO A 260 12.56 -8.15 -28.31
C PRO A 260 12.08 -8.47 -26.90
N GLU A 261 11.87 -9.75 -26.62
CA GLU A 261 11.52 -10.31 -25.31
C GLU A 261 12.53 -9.84 -24.25
N ARG A 262 12.30 -8.68 -23.67
CA ARG A 262 13.00 -8.23 -22.48
C ARG A 262 12.02 -8.35 -21.33
N ARG A 263 12.29 -9.35 -20.50
CA ARG A 263 11.62 -9.75 -19.24
C ARG A 263 10.73 -8.65 -18.65
N LEU A 264 9.45 -8.99 -18.54
CA LEU A 264 8.46 -8.32 -17.72
C LEU A 264 8.85 -8.49 -16.25
N ARG A 265 9.04 -7.38 -15.52
CA ARG A 265 8.96 -7.35 -14.06
C ARG A 265 7.89 -6.35 -13.61
N SER A 266 7.30 -6.67 -12.47
CA SER A 266 6.29 -5.96 -11.69
C SER A 266 6.64 -4.48 -11.48
N SER A 267 5.65 -3.69 -11.09
CA SER A 267 5.79 -2.28 -10.70
C SER A 267 7.09 -1.98 -9.95
N GLU A 268 8.12 -1.44 -10.58
CA GLU A 268 9.42 -1.39 -9.90
C GLU A 268 10.04 0.01 -9.95
N ARG A 269 10.23 0.53 -8.74
CA ARG A 269 11.40 1.34 -8.41
C ARG A 269 12.62 0.78 -9.16
N PRO A 270 13.51 1.63 -9.69
CA PRO A 270 14.57 1.20 -10.61
C PRO A 270 15.40 0.08 -9.98
N GLU A 271 15.93 -0.83 -10.81
CA GLU A 271 16.94 -1.80 -10.38
C GLU A 271 18.06 -1.05 -9.61
N ILE A 272 18.45 -1.60 -8.47
CA ILE A 272 19.56 -1.07 -7.69
C ILE A 272 20.84 -1.42 -8.44
N ASP A 273 21.48 -0.41 -9.01
CA ASP A 273 22.75 -0.57 -9.69
C ASP A 273 23.88 -0.82 -8.68
N LEU A 274 24.38 -2.05 -8.69
CA LEU A 274 25.53 -2.51 -7.90
C LEU A 274 26.78 -2.78 -8.77
N SER A 275 26.83 -2.26 -10.01
CA SER A 275 27.97 -2.53 -10.92
C SER A 275 29.33 -2.08 -10.40
N ASP A 276 29.37 -1.06 -9.54
CA ASP A 276 30.57 -0.55 -8.87
C ASP A 276 30.61 -0.93 -7.37
N HIS A 277 29.73 -1.83 -6.91
CA HIS A 277 29.67 -2.28 -5.52
C HIS A 277 30.75 -3.32 -5.23
N ASN A 278 31.36 -3.23 -4.06
CA ASN A 278 32.30 -4.21 -3.55
C ASN A 278 31.56 -5.11 -2.55
N GLU A 279 31.71 -6.43 -2.69
CA GLU A 279 31.05 -7.43 -1.82
C GLU A 279 31.33 -7.24 -0.31
N PHE A 280 32.41 -6.55 0.04
CA PHE A 280 32.77 -6.22 1.43
C PHE A 280 32.15 -4.93 1.96
N ASP A 281 31.57 -4.08 1.11
CA ASP A 281 30.97 -2.80 1.51
C ASP A 281 29.50 -3.01 1.87
N ALA A 282 29.06 -2.53 3.03
CA ALA A 282 27.66 -2.63 3.43
C ALA A 282 26.73 -1.90 2.45
N LEU A 283 25.67 -2.58 1.99
CA LEU A 283 24.62 -1.97 1.16
C LEU A 283 23.51 -1.41 2.04
N VAL A 284 23.37 -0.09 2.09
CA VAL A 284 22.37 0.60 2.92
C VAL A 284 21.39 1.38 2.06
N VAL A 285 20.10 1.07 2.19
CA VAL A 285 19.02 1.73 1.45
C VAL A 285 18.20 2.63 2.39
N ARG A 286 18.13 3.92 2.07
CA ARG A 286 17.32 4.87 2.83
C ARG A 286 15.88 4.84 2.34
N THR A 287 14.94 4.62 3.24
CA THR A 287 13.51 4.63 2.93
C THR A 287 12.74 5.70 3.69
N ASP A 288 13.32 6.27 4.75
CA ASP A 288 12.76 7.44 5.42
C ASP A 288 13.52 8.74 5.07
N PHE A 289 12.78 9.67 4.46
CA PHE A 289 13.28 10.99 4.04
C PHE A 289 12.76 12.13 4.93
N GLU A 290 11.94 11.83 5.94
CA GLU A 290 11.35 12.83 6.83
C GLU A 290 12.34 13.32 7.90
N HIS A 291 13.39 12.53 8.19
CA HIS A 291 14.37 12.80 9.25
C HIS A 291 15.82 12.95 8.71
N PRO A 292 16.16 14.03 8.00
CA PRO A 292 17.49 14.22 7.41
C PRO A 292 18.62 14.30 8.45
N GLU A 293 18.34 14.77 9.67
CA GLU A 293 19.32 14.82 10.75
C GLU A 293 19.65 13.42 11.31
N ALA A 294 18.68 12.51 11.36
CA ALA A 294 18.91 11.13 11.76
C ALA A 294 19.71 10.39 10.70
N TRP A 295 19.38 10.60 9.42
CA TRP A 295 20.15 10.06 8.31
C TRP A 295 21.61 10.50 8.35
N ALA A 296 21.87 11.79 8.61
CA ALA A 296 23.23 12.29 8.73
C ALA A 296 24.03 11.63 9.86
N ARG A 297 23.39 11.26 10.98
CA ARG A 297 24.04 10.51 12.07
C ARG A 297 24.38 9.09 11.65
N ILE A 298 23.41 8.36 11.09
CA ILE A 298 23.61 6.99 10.58
C ILE A 298 24.74 6.95 9.56
N VAL A 299 24.73 7.87 8.59
CA VAL A 299 25.80 7.98 7.59
C VAL A 299 27.15 8.26 8.25
N ALA A 300 27.21 9.15 9.24
CA ALA A 300 28.46 9.42 9.96
C ALA A 300 28.98 8.19 10.72
N GLU A 301 28.09 7.39 11.31
CA GLU A 301 28.45 6.15 12.01
C GLU A 301 28.94 5.06 11.05
N LEU A 302 28.28 4.90 9.91
CA LEU A 302 28.65 3.93 8.88
C LEU A 302 30.02 4.20 8.26
N HIS A 303 30.51 5.44 8.31
CA HIS A 303 31.86 5.81 7.81
C HIS A 303 32.93 5.74 8.90
N LEU A 304 32.61 5.33 10.12
CA LEU A 304 33.63 5.09 11.15
C LEU A 304 34.40 3.81 10.85
N PRO A 305 35.66 3.69 11.32
CA PRO A 305 36.38 2.42 11.34
C PRO A 305 35.56 1.31 12.00
N MET A 306 35.63 0.09 11.44
CA MET A 306 34.91 -1.09 11.90
C MET A 306 35.07 -1.31 13.40
N GLN A 307 33.94 -1.47 14.09
CA GLN A 307 33.95 -1.65 15.54
C GLN A 307 34.60 -2.98 15.92
N GLY A 308 35.55 -2.93 16.85
CA GLY A 308 36.24 -4.14 17.32
C GLY A 308 37.39 -4.62 16.43
N VAL A 309 37.68 -3.94 15.31
CA VAL A 309 38.80 -4.26 14.41
C VAL A 309 39.89 -3.18 14.54
N PRO A 310 41.04 -3.47 15.20
CA PRO A 310 42.13 -2.51 15.32
C PRO A 310 42.69 -2.11 13.95
N ASP A 311 43.04 -0.82 13.80
CA ASP A 311 43.67 -0.26 12.60
C ASP A 311 42.88 -0.45 11.29
N SER A 312 41.57 -0.72 11.35
CA SER A 312 40.73 -0.73 10.16
C SER A 312 40.63 0.66 9.55
N GLU A 313 40.68 0.74 8.23
CA GLU A 313 40.35 1.96 7.52
C GLU A 313 38.88 2.35 7.72
N PRO A 314 38.49 3.62 7.50
CA PRO A 314 37.09 4.03 7.45
C PRO A 314 36.31 3.20 6.44
N ALA A 315 35.13 2.72 6.84
CA ALA A 315 34.23 1.96 5.98
C ALA A 315 33.68 2.82 4.82
N THR A 316 33.38 2.16 3.70
CA THR A 316 32.88 2.80 2.47
C THR A 316 31.56 2.17 2.02
N PRO A 317 30.48 2.33 2.81
CA PRO A 317 29.20 1.68 2.51
C PRO A 317 28.63 2.16 1.17
N ARG A 318 27.94 1.27 0.47
CA ARG A 318 27.11 1.62 -0.69
C ARG A 318 25.78 2.17 -0.18
N LEU A 319 25.63 3.49 -0.25
CA LEU A 319 24.40 4.18 0.15
C LEU A 319 23.48 4.38 -1.05
N ILE A 320 22.24 3.91 -0.94
CA ILE A 320 21.14 4.21 -1.84
C ILE A 320 20.25 5.27 -1.17
N ASP A 321 20.52 6.54 -1.47
CA ASP A 321 19.83 7.73 -0.94
C ASP A 321 19.04 8.43 -2.05
N ASP A 322 18.10 7.69 -2.67
CA ASP A 322 17.22 8.22 -3.70
C ASP A 322 15.77 8.24 -3.20
N PRO A 323 15.08 9.40 -3.19
CA PRO A 323 13.68 9.52 -2.77
C PRO A 323 12.70 8.57 -3.47
N ILE A 324 13.07 7.94 -4.59
CA ILE A 324 12.28 6.87 -5.20
C ILE A 324 12.06 5.68 -4.26
N TRP A 325 12.97 5.47 -3.30
CA TRP A 325 12.89 4.46 -2.25
C TRP A 325 12.10 4.90 -1.01
N ALA A 326 11.53 6.11 -1.01
CA ALA A 326 10.73 6.58 0.12
C ALA A 326 9.57 5.62 0.43
N GLY A 327 9.48 5.21 1.70
CA GLY A 327 8.48 4.28 2.20
C GLY A 327 8.58 2.85 1.67
N ALA A 328 9.72 2.45 1.06
CA ALA A 328 9.90 1.10 0.55
C ALA A 328 9.90 0.06 1.66
N HIS A 329 9.14 -1.01 1.47
CA HIS A 329 9.29 -2.23 2.26
C HIS A 329 10.55 -2.98 1.82
N TYR A 330 11.17 -3.77 2.71
CA TYR A 330 12.41 -4.46 2.38
C TYR A 330 12.24 -5.47 1.24
N GLU A 331 11.06 -6.07 1.08
CA GLU A 331 10.76 -6.97 -0.05
C GLU A 331 10.82 -6.26 -1.40
N GLU A 332 10.42 -4.98 -1.46
CA GLU A 332 10.51 -4.17 -2.68
C GLU A 332 11.96 -3.79 -2.98
N ILE A 333 12.79 -3.60 -1.94
CA ILE A 333 14.22 -3.36 -2.06
C ILE A 333 14.91 -4.61 -2.58
N VAL A 334 14.65 -5.76 -1.97
CA VAL A 334 15.23 -7.05 -2.37
C VAL A 334 14.83 -7.43 -3.79
N SER A 335 13.57 -7.21 -4.19
CA SER A 335 13.11 -7.51 -5.55
C SER A 335 13.84 -6.72 -6.63
N ALA A 336 14.42 -5.56 -6.28
CA ALA A 336 15.17 -4.70 -7.17
C ALA A 336 16.70 -4.93 -7.12
N LEU A 337 17.16 -5.83 -6.26
CA LEU A 337 18.57 -6.22 -6.19
C LEU A 337 18.92 -7.14 -7.37
N PRO A 338 20.17 -7.06 -7.88
CA PRO A 338 20.66 -8.03 -8.83
C PRO A 338 20.88 -9.41 -8.16
N ALA A 339 21.04 -10.45 -8.97
CA ALA A 339 21.19 -11.83 -8.46
C ALA A 339 22.50 -12.06 -7.68
N ASP A 340 23.50 -11.20 -7.86
CA ASP A 340 24.79 -11.21 -7.19
C ASP A 340 24.88 -10.16 -6.06
N ALA A 341 23.72 -9.73 -5.54
CA ALA A 341 23.66 -8.83 -4.39
C ALA A 341 24.29 -9.47 -3.14
N PRO A 342 24.80 -8.64 -2.21
CA PRO A 342 25.34 -9.14 -0.95
C PRO A 342 24.27 -9.91 -0.16
N GLU A 343 24.70 -10.88 0.64
CA GLU A 343 23.82 -11.72 1.47
C GLU A 343 22.89 -10.91 2.38
N ALA A 344 23.37 -9.76 2.87
CA ALA A 344 22.61 -8.82 3.68
C ALA A 344 22.45 -7.45 3.00
N VAL A 345 21.25 -6.88 3.10
CA VAL A 345 20.97 -5.47 2.79
C VAL A 345 20.43 -4.78 4.04
N PHE A 346 20.83 -3.53 4.27
CA PHE A 346 20.44 -2.77 5.46
C PHE A 346 19.46 -1.66 5.08
N VAL A 347 18.34 -1.56 5.80
CA VAL A 347 17.30 -0.56 5.53
C VAL A 347 17.29 0.49 6.63
N ALA A 348 17.44 1.75 6.21
CA ALA A 348 17.33 2.92 7.06
C ALA A 348 15.90 3.49 6.95
N ASP A 349 14.98 2.80 7.63
CA ASP A 349 13.55 3.10 7.67
C ASP A 349 13.16 4.06 8.79
N SER A 350 11.86 4.31 8.95
CA SER A 350 11.35 5.26 9.95
C SER A 350 11.64 4.86 11.39
N GLU A 351 11.88 3.57 11.68
CA GLU A 351 12.28 3.13 13.01
C GLU A 351 13.77 3.39 13.26
N ALA A 352 14.63 3.09 12.28
CA ALA A 352 16.06 3.43 12.33
C ALA A 352 16.28 4.93 12.48
N MET A 353 15.45 5.74 11.81
CA MET A 353 15.51 7.20 11.82
C MET A 353 14.79 7.85 13.00
N SER A 354 14.16 7.06 13.88
CA SER A 354 13.42 7.57 15.03
C SER A 354 14.34 8.18 16.10
N THR A 355 13.76 8.89 17.07
CA THR A 355 14.52 9.49 18.18
C THR A 355 15.18 8.48 19.12
N ASP A 356 14.74 7.22 19.06
CA ASP A 356 15.21 6.14 19.94
C ASP A 356 16.31 5.29 19.27
N ASP A 357 16.71 5.64 18.03
CA ASP A 357 17.81 5.01 17.28
C ASP A 357 17.80 3.48 17.32
N ARG A 358 16.73 2.89 16.80
CA ARG A 358 16.48 1.44 16.90
C ARG A 358 17.38 0.57 16.00
N GLY A 359 18.38 1.16 15.37
CA GLY A 359 19.28 0.48 14.45
C GLY A 359 18.67 0.24 13.05
N LEU A 360 19.54 -0.10 12.10
CA LEU A 360 19.17 -0.48 10.75
C LEU A 360 18.44 -1.82 10.76
N LEU A 361 17.51 -2.02 9.82
CA LEU A 361 16.95 -3.34 9.57
C LEU A 361 17.91 -4.11 8.66
N ALA A 362 18.62 -5.11 9.20
CA ALA A 362 19.37 -6.07 8.40
C ALA A 362 18.38 -7.09 7.80
N VAL A 363 18.44 -7.28 6.49
CA VAL A 363 17.51 -8.11 5.71
C VAL A 363 18.32 -9.16 4.97
N HIS A 364 17.91 -10.42 5.05
CA HIS A 364 18.57 -11.54 4.41
C HIS A 364 18.20 -11.58 2.92
N ALA A 365 18.99 -10.89 2.09
CA ALA A 365 18.71 -10.72 0.68
C ALA A 365 18.79 -12.05 -0.09
N GLU A 366 19.78 -12.90 0.20
CA GLU A 366 19.95 -14.20 -0.46
C GLU A 366 18.73 -15.10 -0.27
N ARG A 367 18.28 -15.27 0.98
CA ARG A 367 17.06 -16.01 1.33
C ARG A 367 15.84 -15.52 0.54
N LEU A 368 15.66 -14.21 0.47
CA LEU A 368 14.48 -13.60 -0.13
C LEU A 368 14.54 -13.56 -1.67
N LEU A 369 15.74 -13.53 -2.26
CA LEU A 369 15.95 -13.63 -3.71
C LEU A 369 15.73 -15.05 -4.22
N ASN A 370 16.20 -16.06 -3.47
CA ASN A 370 16.18 -17.46 -3.88
C ASN A 370 15.59 -18.38 -2.77
N PRO A 371 14.31 -18.22 -2.40
CA PRO A 371 13.72 -18.94 -1.27
C PRO A 371 13.66 -20.46 -1.47
N GLU A 372 13.56 -20.94 -2.71
CA GLU A 372 13.57 -22.37 -3.02
C GLU A 372 14.95 -22.99 -2.81
N GLU A 373 16.02 -22.31 -3.25
CA GLU A 373 17.41 -22.77 -3.10
C GLU A 373 17.85 -22.70 -1.64
N PHE A 374 17.52 -21.60 -0.94
CA PHE A 374 17.80 -21.45 0.48
C PHE A 374 17.16 -22.57 1.33
N ALA A 375 15.92 -22.97 1.00
CA ALA A 375 15.21 -24.03 1.69
C ALA A 375 15.76 -25.45 1.43
N GLU A 376 16.70 -25.63 0.49
CA GLU A 376 17.40 -26.90 0.30
C GLU A 376 18.44 -27.15 1.41
N ASP A 377 19.08 -26.08 1.89
CA ASP A 377 20.20 -26.13 2.83
C ASP A 377 19.82 -25.70 4.25
N PHE A 378 18.78 -24.88 4.42
CA PHE A 378 18.38 -24.28 5.71
C PHE A 378 16.88 -24.41 6.00
N ASP A 379 16.50 -24.51 7.29
CA ASP A 379 15.10 -24.45 7.71
C ASP A 379 14.62 -22.99 7.72
N PRO A 380 13.63 -22.61 6.88
CA PRO A 380 13.18 -21.23 6.79
C PRO A 380 12.57 -20.69 8.09
N ASP A 381 12.11 -21.56 8.99
CA ASP A 381 11.53 -21.17 10.28
C ASP A 381 12.60 -20.91 11.35
N GLU A 382 13.85 -21.36 11.15
CA GLU A 382 14.96 -21.18 12.10
C GLU A 382 15.83 -19.94 11.80
N VAL A 383 15.87 -19.49 10.54
CA VAL A 383 16.61 -18.29 10.10
C VAL A 383 15.66 -17.12 9.87
N PRO A 384 15.81 -15.98 10.58
CA PRO A 384 14.91 -14.84 10.40
C PRO A 384 15.15 -14.11 9.08
N GLU A 385 14.08 -13.58 8.48
CA GLU A 385 14.15 -12.77 7.25
C GLU A 385 14.82 -11.42 7.47
N ALA A 386 14.63 -10.84 8.65
CA ALA A 386 15.21 -9.56 9.03
C ALA A 386 15.30 -9.38 10.55
N PHE A 387 16.26 -8.58 11.01
CA PHE A 387 16.39 -8.16 12.40
C PHE A 387 17.06 -6.79 12.50
N ARG A 388 17.02 -6.15 13.69
CA ARG A 388 17.62 -4.82 13.91
C ARG A 388 19.06 -4.93 14.37
N ILE A 389 19.93 -4.11 13.81
CA ILE A 389 21.35 -4.04 14.15
C ILE A 389 21.82 -2.59 14.26
N GLU A 390 22.80 -2.32 15.14
CA GLU A 390 23.46 -1.01 15.18
C GLU A 390 24.05 -0.67 13.81
N ALA A 391 23.90 0.58 13.36
CA ALA A 391 24.45 1.03 12.07
C ALA A 391 25.96 0.73 11.97
N ARG A 392 26.67 0.88 13.08
CA ARG A 392 28.11 0.64 13.18
C ARG A 392 28.55 -0.83 12.98
N GLN A 393 27.62 -1.78 13.09
CA GLN A 393 27.90 -3.21 12.88
C GLN A 393 27.65 -3.65 11.44
N ALA A 394 26.97 -2.84 10.61
CA ALA A 394 26.58 -3.23 9.24
C ALA A 394 27.78 -3.65 8.36
N GLU A 395 28.88 -2.88 8.40
CA GLU A 395 30.09 -3.21 7.66
C GLU A 395 30.74 -4.51 8.17
N LEU A 396 30.83 -4.67 9.50
CA LEU A 396 31.45 -5.85 10.09
C LEU A 396 30.65 -7.11 9.77
N MET A 397 29.32 -7.03 9.82
CA MET A 397 28.44 -8.11 9.40
C MET A 397 28.67 -8.44 7.94
N THR A 398 28.63 -7.46 7.04
CA THR A 398 28.86 -7.64 5.59
C THR A 398 30.19 -8.36 5.31
N VAL A 399 31.27 -7.91 5.95
CA VAL A 399 32.59 -8.53 5.78
C VAL A 399 32.63 -9.97 6.30
N ASN A 400 31.98 -10.29 7.42
CA ASN A 400 31.99 -11.65 7.95
C ASN A 400 31.13 -12.60 7.12
N LEU A 401 30.00 -12.14 6.58
CA LEU A 401 29.17 -12.89 5.64
C LEU A 401 29.95 -13.17 4.34
N ALA A 402 30.53 -12.14 3.73
CA ALA A 402 31.33 -12.27 2.50
C ALA A 402 32.55 -13.20 2.65
N LEU A 403 33.16 -13.25 3.84
CA LEU A 403 34.27 -14.15 4.15
C LEU A 403 33.83 -15.54 4.65
N ALA A 404 32.52 -15.76 4.83
CA ALA A 404 31.94 -16.95 5.47
C ALA A 404 32.58 -17.25 6.85
N ASN A 405 32.82 -16.20 7.64
CA ASN A 405 33.31 -16.31 9.02
C ASN A 405 32.17 -16.50 10.04
N SER A 406 30.95 -16.10 9.67
CA SER A 406 29.72 -16.18 10.45
C SER A 406 28.54 -16.30 9.48
N ASP A 407 27.43 -16.85 9.96
CA ASP A 407 26.17 -16.91 9.21
C ASP A 407 25.24 -15.75 9.60
N PHE A 408 24.23 -15.44 8.79
CA PHE A 408 23.30 -14.31 9.02
C PHE A 408 22.63 -14.37 10.41
N GLU A 409 22.22 -15.55 10.86
CA GLU A 409 21.56 -15.78 12.15
C GLU A 409 22.46 -15.57 13.37
N ASP A 410 23.79 -15.67 13.24
CA ASP A 410 24.74 -15.45 14.35
C ASP A 410 24.69 -14.00 14.88
N TRP A 411 24.16 -13.09 14.08
CA TRP A 411 24.04 -11.66 14.37
C TRP A 411 22.73 -11.28 15.08
N VAL A 412 21.74 -12.18 15.11
CA VAL A 412 20.44 -11.97 15.75
C VAL A 412 20.57 -11.67 17.24
N HIS A 413 21.56 -12.29 17.89
CA HIS A 413 21.85 -12.11 19.33
C HIS A 413 22.82 -10.96 19.63
N GLN A 414 23.39 -10.33 18.60
CA GLN A 414 24.25 -9.15 18.71
C GLN A 414 23.50 -7.84 18.45
N GLY A 415 22.22 -7.93 18.06
CA GLY A 415 21.30 -6.80 17.92
C GLY A 415 20.98 -6.15 19.28
N ILE A 416 20.82 -4.83 19.24
CA ILE A 416 20.66 -3.90 20.37
C ILE A 416 19.82 -4.50 21.52
N ASP A 417 20.41 -4.57 22.71
CA ASP A 417 19.70 -4.84 23.97
C ASP A 417 18.80 -3.63 24.28
N LEU A 418 17.50 -3.74 24.04
CA LEU A 418 16.49 -2.69 24.30
C LEU A 418 16.22 -2.46 25.81
N SER A 419 17.17 -2.78 26.68
CA SER A 419 17.11 -2.54 28.12
C SER A 419 18.11 -1.47 28.60
N ALA A 420 17.91 -0.22 28.16
CA ALA A 420 18.43 0.96 28.84
C ALA A 420 17.53 2.18 28.66
#